data_AF-A0A3D4HJL0-F1
#
_entry.id   AF-A0A3D4HJL0-F1
#
_cell.length_a   1.000
_cell.length_b   1.000
_cell.length_c   1.000
_cell.angle_alpha   90.00
_cell.angle_beta   90.00
_cell.angle_gamma   90.00
#
_symmetry.space_group_name_H-M   'P 1'
#
loop_
_entity.id
_entity.type
_entity.pdbx_description
1 polymer ?
#
loop_
_entity_poly.entity_id
_entity_poly.type
_entity_poly.pdbx_seq_one_letter_code
_entity_poly.pdbx_strand_id
1 'polypeptide(L)'
;MGNEVVSKVYTPLFALYRYNQIEPGHVRQTLLFNTVVWERKHDEKRIAIGPIIDWKEGKDSSHVQFLYGLFGLTKKNGKQGFKLFWKEFGTGGDS
;
A
#
# COMPACT_ATOMS: atom_id res chain seq x y z
N MET A 1 -33.74 -23.83 -15.46
CA MET A 1 -32.86 -24.01 -14.28
C MET A 1 -31.54 -23.34 -14.62
N GLY A 2 -31.13 -22.19 -14.11
CA GLY A 2 -31.58 -21.41 -12.96
C GLY A 2 -30.35 -21.04 -12.12
N ASN A 3 -29.74 -19.89 -12.42
CA ASN A 3 -28.81 -19.11 -11.57
C ASN A 3 -27.37 -19.60 -11.32
N GLU A 4 -26.55 -19.81 -12.36
CA GLU A 4 -25.07 -19.81 -12.19
C GLU A 4 -24.42 -18.44 -12.45
N VAL A 5 -25.17 -17.45 -12.97
CA VAL A 5 -24.63 -16.13 -13.35
C VAL A 5 -24.75 -15.09 -12.21
N VAL A 6 -25.26 -15.47 -11.04
CA VAL A 6 -25.53 -14.52 -9.94
C VAL A 6 -24.48 -14.57 -8.82
N SER A 7 -23.57 -15.54 -8.83
CA SER A 7 -22.48 -15.61 -7.84
C SER A 7 -21.33 -14.63 -8.10
N LYS A 8 -21.32 -13.93 -9.24
CA LYS A 8 -20.34 -12.87 -9.57
C LYS A 8 -20.87 -11.44 -9.39
N VAL A 9 -22.16 -11.27 -9.13
CA VAL A 9 -22.80 -9.94 -9.02
C VAL A 9 -23.25 -9.63 -7.58
N TYR A 10 -23.51 -10.66 -6.76
CA TYR A 10 -23.79 -10.48 -5.34
C TYR A 10 -22.52 -10.55 -4.50
N THR A 11 -21.77 -9.45 -4.44
CA THR A 11 -20.98 -9.08 -3.24
C THR A 11 -20.43 -7.63 -3.28
N PRO A 12 -21.12 -6.61 -3.80
CA PRO A 12 -20.66 -5.23 -3.62
C PRO A 12 -20.59 -4.82 -2.13
N LEU A 13 -21.36 -5.49 -1.26
CA LEU A 13 -21.34 -5.25 0.18
C LEU A 13 -20.15 -5.92 0.91
N PHE A 14 -19.61 -7.03 0.40
CA PHE A 14 -18.41 -7.67 0.98
C PHE A 14 -17.10 -7.04 0.46
N ALA A 15 -17.19 -6.19 -0.55
CA ALA A 15 -16.08 -5.34 -0.97
C ALA A 15 -15.84 -4.17 -0.01
N LEU A 16 -16.73 -3.93 0.97
CA LEU A 16 -16.57 -2.86 1.95
C LEU A 16 -15.40 -3.12 2.90
N TYR A 17 -15.21 -4.37 3.33
CA TYR A 17 -14.09 -4.79 4.18
C TYR A 17 -13.76 -6.27 3.97
N ARG A 18 -12.50 -6.55 3.70
CA ARG A 18 -11.96 -7.91 3.58
C ARG A 18 -10.70 -8.01 4.43
N TYR A 19 -10.67 -9.00 5.30
CA TYR A 19 -9.50 -9.39 6.07
C TYR A 19 -8.91 -10.66 5.45
N ASN A 20 -7.60 -10.68 5.21
CA ASN A 20 -6.89 -11.82 4.68
C ASN A 20 -5.59 -12.02 5.46
N GLN A 21 -5.45 -13.17 6.13
CA GLN A 21 -4.20 -13.58 6.75
C GLN A 21 -3.51 -14.55 5.79
N ILE A 22 -2.41 -14.09 5.20
CA ILE A 22 -1.68 -14.87 4.19
C ILE A 22 -0.82 -15.91 4.90
N GLU A 23 -0.10 -15.50 5.95
CA GLU A 23 0.79 -16.32 6.77
C GLU A 23 0.79 -15.80 8.23
N PRO A 24 1.27 -16.57 9.22
CA PRO A 24 1.46 -16.06 10.58
C PRO A 24 2.36 -14.80 10.59
N GLY A 25 1.79 -13.66 10.99
CA GLY A 25 2.50 -12.37 10.97
C GLY A 25 2.38 -11.57 9.66
N HIS A 26 1.66 -12.09 8.65
CA HIS A 26 1.31 -11.38 7.42
C HIS A 26 -0.21 -11.25 7.29
N VAL A 27 -0.70 -10.04 7.56
CA VAL A 27 -2.13 -9.69 7.53
C VAL A 27 -2.35 -8.57 6.53
N ARG A 28 -3.36 -8.73 5.68
CA ARG A 28 -3.81 -7.74 4.71
C ARG A 28 -5.31 -7.48 4.86
N GLN A 29 -5.65 -6.22 5.08
CA GLN A 29 -7.00 -5.69 5.14
C GLN A 29 -7.23 -4.80 3.92
N THR A 30 -8.38 -4.95 3.28
CA THR A 30 -8.78 -4.09 2.16
C THR A 30 -10.20 -3.59 2.38
N LEU A 31 -10.43 -2.29 2.21
CA LEU A 31 -11.74 -1.66 2.28
C LEU A 31 -12.15 -1.10 0.91
N LEU A 32 -13.45 -0.93 0.72
CA LEU A 32 -14.07 -0.22 -0.39
C LEU A 32 -13.45 -0.57 -1.75
N PHE A 33 -13.56 -1.83 -2.18
CA PHE A 33 -13.04 -2.29 -3.49
C PHE A 33 -11.52 -2.06 -3.68
N ASN A 34 -10.72 -2.24 -2.63
CA ASN A 34 -9.28 -1.95 -2.58
C ASN A 34 -8.90 -0.46 -2.60
N THR A 35 -9.85 0.44 -2.31
CA THR A 35 -9.56 1.87 -2.13
C THR A 35 -8.70 2.10 -0.91
N VAL A 36 -8.85 1.32 0.16
CA VAL A 36 -7.92 1.38 1.30
C VAL A 36 -7.34 0.00 1.51
N VAL A 37 -6.02 -0.08 1.55
CA VAL A 37 -5.28 -1.31 1.81
C VAL A 37 -4.41 -1.06 3.03
N TRP A 38 -4.57 -1.89 4.04
CA TRP A 38 -3.66 -1.96 5.17
C TRP A 38 -2.99 -3.33 5.13
N GLU A 39 -1.67 -3.36 5.16
CA GLU A 39 -0.90 -4.58 5.17
C GLU A 39 0.15 -4.50 6.27
N ARG A 40 0.29 -5.59 7.03
CA ARG A 40 1.30 -5.74 8.07
C ARG A 40 2.02 -7.05 7.80
N LYS A 41 3.34 -7.01 7.64
CA LYS A 41 4.19 -8.15 7.33
C LYS A 41 5.41 -8.10 8.23
N HIS A 42 5.47 -8.96 9.26
CA HIS A 42 6.57 -8.99 10.23
C HIS A 42 6.90 -7.58 10.77
N ASP A 43 8.03 -7.00 10.33
CA ASP A 43 8.55 -5.68 10.72
C ASP A 43 8.15 -4.55 9.76
N GLU A 44 7.30 -4.83 8.77
CA GLU A 44 6.81 -3.89 7.77
C GLU A 44 5.32 -3.62 7.92
N LYS A 45 4.94 -2.36 7.72
CA LYS A 45 3.57 -1.86 7.68
C LYS A 45 3.38 -1.07 6.40
N ARG A 46 2.30 -1.32 5.69
CA ARG A 46 1.90 -0.60 4.49
C ARG A 46 0.47 -0.13 4.59
N ILE A 47 0.21 1.12 4.25
CA ILE A 47 -1.11 1.71 4.12
C ILE A 47 -1.18 2.36 2.74
N ALA A 48 -2.07 1.89 1.88
CA ALA A 48 -2.35 2.50 0.59
C ALA A 48 -3.78 3.00 0.55
N ILE A 49 -3.97 4.24 0.09
CA ILE A 49 -5.28 4.87 -0.13
C ILE A 49 -5.38 5.16 -1.62
N GLY A 50 -5.93 4.17 -2.32
CA GLY A 50 -6.18 4.19 -3.75
C GLY A 50 -4.93 4.56 -4.53
N PRO A 51 -5.07 5.33 -5.61
CA PRO A 51 -3.92 5.78 -6.39
C PRO A 51 -3.18 6.97 -5.80
N ILE A 52 -3.68 7.52 -4.70
CA ILE A 52 -3.31 8.85 -4.23
C ILE A 52 -2.16 8.77 -3.26
N ILE A 53 -2.15 7.79 -2.35
CA ILE A 53 -1.15 7.69 -1.27
C ILE A 53 -0.77 6.22 -1.06
N ASP A 54 0.53 5.94 -0.95
CA ASP A 54 1.06 4.65 -0.51
C ASP A 54 2.17 4.90 0.52
N TRP A 55 1.92 4.56 1.77
CA TRP A 55 2.88 4.66 2.85
C TRP A 55 3.36 3.27 3.23
N LYS A 56 4.67 3.05 3.22
CA LYS A 56 5.36 1.87 3.71
C LYS A 56 6.32 2.27 4.82
N GLU A 57 6.29 1.56 5.92
CA GLU A 57 7.20 1.73 7.05
C GLU A 57 7.78 0.37 7.39
N GLY A 58 9.09 0.30 7.48
CA GLY A 58 9.84 -0.87 7.91
C GLY A 58 10.83 -0.49 9.00
N LYS A 59 11.58 -1.48 9.50
CA LYS A 59 12.50 -1.33 10.63
C LYS A 59 13.48 -0.16 10.52
N ASP A 60 14.07 0.03 9.34
CA ASP A 60 15.12 1.03 9.09
C ASP A 60 14.81 1.98 7.93
N SER A 61 13.62 1.85 7.35
CA SER A 61 13.20 2.63 6.20
C SER A 61 11.73 2.99 6.24
N SER A 62 11.40 4.24 5.94
CA SER A 62 10.03 4.69 5.73
C SER A 62 9.93 5.34 4.36
N HIS A 63 8.85 5.04 3.64
CA HIS A 63 8.63 5.51 2.30
C HIS A 63 7.18 5.91 2.11
N VAL A 64 6.92 7.11 1.60
CA VAL A 64 5.59 7.61 1.29
C VAL A 64 5.57 8.03 -0.15
N GLN A 65 4.66 7.47 -0.94
CA GLN A 65 4.41 7.85 -2.33
C GLN A 65 3.06 8.54 -2.46
N PHE A 66 3.00 9.49 -3.37
CA PHE A 66 1.76 10.15 -3.76
C PHE A 66 1.54 10.04 -5.27
N LEU A 67 0.26 9.99 -5.67
CA LEU A 67 -0.21 10.03 -7.05
C LEU A 67 0.52 9.00 -7.93
N TYR A 68 0.41 7.71 -7.62
CA TYR A 68 1.13 6.63 -8.31
C TYR A 68 2.67 6.75 -8.33
N GLY A 69 3.25 7.44 -7.34
CA GLY A 69 4.71 7.58 -7.23
C GLY A 69 5.28 8.80 -7.96
N LEU A 70 4.44 9.74 -8.40
CA LEU A 70 4.89 11.04 -8.90
C LEU A 70 5.60 11.86 -7.81
N PHE A 71 5.26 11.67 -6.55
CA PHE A 71 6.00 12.28 -5.45
C PHE A 71 6.34 11.20 -4.44
N GLY A 72 7.54 11.25 -3.87
CA GLY A 72 7.99 10.29 -2.89
C GLY A 72 8.77 10.96 -1.77
N LEU A 73 8.63 10.45 -0.56
CA LEU A 73 9.54 10.73 0.55
C LEU A 73 10.12 9.40 0.99
N THR A 74 11.43 9.29 1.04
CA THR A 74 12.14 8.09 1.48
C THR A 74 13.05 8.48 2.63
N LYS A 75 12.92 7.82 3.76
CA LYS A 75 13.84 7.91 4.88
C LYS A 75 14.50 6.55 5.03
N LYS A 76 15.83 6.50 5.05
CA LYS A 76 16.61 5.27 5.25
C LYS A 76 17.80 5.56 6.15
N ASN A 77 17.96 4.82 7.24
CA ASN A 77 19.10 4.95 8.17
C ASN A 77 19.40 6.40 8.58
N GLY A 78 18.37 7.18 8.92
CA GLY A 78 18.50 8.59 9.32
C GLY A 78 18.70 9.59 8.17
N LYS A 79 18.97 9.14 6.95
CA LYS A 79 19.01 10.00 5.75
C LYS A 79 17.63 10.14 5.16
N GLN A 80 17.26 11.37 4.82
CA GLN A 80 16.00 11.69 4.14
C GLN A 80 16.26 11.99 2.66
N GLY A 81 15.30 11.58 1.85
CA GLY A 81 15.25 11.72 0.42
C GLY A 81 13.85 12.05 -0.03
N PHE A 82 13.75 12.77 -1.14
CA PHE A 82 12.50 13.13 -1.77
C PHE A 82 12.60 12.80 -3.25
N LYS A 83 11.51 12.31 -3.82
CA LYS A 83 11.37 11.99 -5.23
C LYS A 83 10.31 12.89 -5.85
N LEU A 84 10.64 13.45 -7.00
CA LEU A 84 9.74 14.24 -7.84
C LEU A 84 9.76 13.67 -9.26
N PHE A 85 8.63 13.12 -9.68
CA PHE A 85 8.49 12.33 -10.90
C PHE A 85 9.53 11.20 -10.95
N TRP A 86 10.54 11.35 -11.81
CA TRP A 86 11.66 10.43 -11.99
C TRP A 86 12.92 10.85 -11.26
N LYS A 87 12.97 12.06 -10.70
CA LYS A 87 14.18 12.62 -10.08
C LYS A 87 14.17 12.39 -8.58
N GLU A 88 15.24 11.81 -8.07
CA GLU A 88 15.43 11.54 -6.65
C GLU A 88 16.45 12.53 -6.09
N PHE A 89 16.17 13.06 -4.91
CA PHE A 89 16.93 14.09 -4.24
C PHE A 89 17.20 13.65 -2.81
N GLY A 90 18.46 13.47 -2.46
CA GLY A 90 18.87 13.06 -1.12
C GLY A 90 18.74 11.56 -0.88
N THR A 91 19.86 10.94 -0.55
CA THR A 91 20.11 9.97 0.53
C THR A 91 21.58 9.56 0.41
N GLY A 92 22.50 10.54 0.44
CA GLY A 92 23.95 10.29 0.43
C GLY A 92 24.53 9.74 -0.88
N GLY A 93 24.25 10.42 -2.00
CA GLY A 93 24.94 10.21 -3.27
C GLY A 93 24.62 11.38 -4.18
N ASP A 94 25.56 12.33 -4.28
CA ASP A 94 25.77 12.99 -5.56
C ASP A 94 26.15 11.88 -6.56
N SER A 95 25.34 11.67 -7.59
CA SER A 95 25.71 11.19 -8.94
C SER A 95 24.45 10.91 -9.76
#